data_AF-A0A438I4A0-F1
#
_entry.id   AF-A0A438I4A0-F1
#
_cell.length_a   1.000
_cell.length_b   1.000
_cell.length_c   1.000
_cell.angle_alpha   90.00
_cell.angle_beta   90.00
_cell.angle_gamma   90.00
#
_symmetry.space_group_name_H-M   'P 1'
#
loop_
_entity.id
_entity.type
_entity.pdbx_description
1 polymer ?
#
loop_
_entity_poly.entity_id
_entity_poly.type
_entity_poly.pdbx_seq_one_letter_code
_entity_poly.pdbx_strand_id
1 'polypeptide(L)'
;MRGWRRWKMYMCRGRDLVEKQGATWQPIAKLPAELCSGFYLTIWRGKLLLSGTPQKAYTLDIGSRTWTELVVPAKYCGLVQSSCCLEI
;
A
#
# COMPACT_ATOMS: atom_id res chain seq x y z
N MET A 1 27.41 15.77 6.46
CA MET A 1 26.79 15.41 5.17
C MET A 1 25.33 15.08 5.41
N ARG A 2 24.40 15.99 5.05
CA ARG A 2 22.95 15.76 5.25
C ARG A 2 22.45 14.92 4.09
N GLY A 3 22.14 13.65 4.35
CA GLY A 3 21.57 12.76 3.34
C GLY A 3 20.22 13.30 2.86
N TRP A 4 20.11 13.59 1.57
CA TRP A 4 18.82 13.87 0.92
C TRP A 4 17.89 12.69 1.22
N ARG A 5 16.75 12.93 1.89
CA ARG A 5 15.68 11.93 1.94
C ARG A 5 15.31 11.62 0.49
N ARG A 6 15.60 10.40 0.04
CA ARG A 6 15.15 9.91 -1.27
C ARG A 6 13.64 9.74 -1.17
N TRP A 7 12.90 10.63 -1.81
CA TRP A 7 11.46 10.49 -1.99
C TRP A 7 11.21 9.24 -2.82
N LYS A 8 10.59 8.24 -2.21
CA LYS A 8 10.16 7.03 -2.92
C LYS A 8 8.71 7.19 -3.33
N MET A 9 8.41 6.80 -4.56
CA MET A 9 7.07 6.85 -5.10
C MET A 9 6.63 5.43 -5.45
N TYR A 10 5.39 5.12 -5.10
CA TYR A 10 4.78 3.82 -5.32
C TYR A 10 3.44 4.01 -6.01
N MET A 11 3.06 3.04 -6.85
CA MET A 11 1.73 3.00 -7.42
C MET A 11 1.32 1.56 -7.70
N CYS A 12 0.02 1.34 -7.78
CA CYS A 12 -0.54 0.10 -8.31
C CYS A 12 -0.70 0.24 -9.82
N ARG A 13 -0.16 -0.72 -10.58
CA ARG A 13 -0.36 -0.85 -12.03
C ARG A 13 -0.99 -2.21 -12.30
N GLY A 14 -2.30 -2.25 -12.49
CA GLY A 14 -3.05 -3.51 -12.54
C GLY A 14 -2.92 -4.25 -11.21
N ARG A 15 -2.31 -5.44 -11.24
CA ARG A 15 -2.07 -6.29 -10.06
C ARG A 15 -0.63 -6.19 -9.52
N ASP A 16 0.18 -5.31 -10.10
CA ASP A 16 1.55 -5.05 -9.66
C ASP A 16 1.60 -3.81 -8.78
N LEU A 17 2.30 -3.91 -7.66
CA LEU A 17 2.81 -2.77 -6.93
C LEU A 17 4.20 -2.45 -7.49
N VAL A 18 4.37 -1.22 -7.97
CA VAL A 18 5.62 -0.75 -8.57
C VAL A 18 6.23 0.41 -7.78
N GLU A 19 7.55 0.45 -7.73
CA GLU A 19 8.36 1.54 -7.16
C GLU A 19 9.01 2.34 -8.29
N LYS A 20 9.01 3.67 -8.19
CA LYS A 20 9.75 4.53 -9.11
C LYS A 20 11.24 4.47 -8.79
N GLN A 21 12.03 3.98 -9.74
CA GLN A 21 13.49 3.92 -9.67
C GLN A 21 14.08 4.70 -10.84
N GLY A 22 14.56 5.91 -10.55
CA GLY A 22 15.01 6.87 -11.56
C GLY A 22 13.88 7.25 -12.52
N ALA A 23 14.08 6.96 -13.81
CA ALA A 23 13.10 7.17 -14.86
C ALA A 23 12.16 5.97 -15.11
N THR A 24 12.32 4.87 -14.36
CA THR A 24 11.60 3.61 -14.59
C THR A 24 10.68 3.24 -13.43
N TRP A 25 9.69 2.39 -13.70
CA TRP A 25 8.83 1.77 -12.68
C TRP A 25 9.13 0.29 -12.60
N GLN A 26 9.55 -0.18 -11.42
CA GLN A 26 9.97 -1.56 -11.19
C GLN A 26 8.95 -2.29 -10.31
N PRO A 27 8.50 -3.50 -10.68
CA PRO A 27 7.61 -4.28 -9.83
C PRO A 27 8.33 -4.71 -8.55
N ILE A 28 7.66 -4.55 -7.40
CA ILE A 28 8.20 -4.94 -6.10
C ILE A 28 7.34 -6.00 -5.39
N ALA A 29 6.04 -6.09 -5.71
CA ALA A 29 5.15 -7.13 -5.20
C ALA A 29 3.90 -7.24 -6.07
N LYS A 30 3.21 -8.40 -6.02
CA LYS A 30 1.83 -8.53 -6.53
C LYS A 30 0.85 -8.13 -5.44
N LEU A 31 -0.28 -7.52 -5.81
CA LEU A 31 -1.36 -7.23 -4.86
C LEU A 31 -2.00 -8.53 -4.33
N PRO A 32 -2.47 -8.56 -3.07
CA PRO A 32 -3.24 -9.68 -2.52
C PRO A 32 -4.41 -10.06 -3.42
N ALA A 33 -4.69 -11.36 -3.51
CA ALA A 33 -5.57 -11.88 -4.54
C ALA A 33 -7.03 -11.42 -4.36
N GLU A 34 -7.41 -11.24 -3.10
CA GLU A 34 -8.75 -10.98 -2.60
C GLU A 34 -9.22 -9.53 -2.83
N LEU A 35 -8.31 -8.63 -3.24
CA LEU A 35 -8.64 -7.24 -3.57
C LEU A 35 -9.03 -7.13 -5.04
N CYS A 36 -10.32 -6.93 -5.28
CA CYS A 36 -10.90 -6.91 -6.63
C CYS A 36 -10.91 -5.50 -7.26
N SER A 37 -11.19 -4.46 -6.48
CA SER A 37 -11.25 -3.06 -6.95
C SER A 37 -11.34 -2.06 -5.78
N GLY A 38 -11.22 -0.77 -6.07
CA GLY A 38 -11.48 0.29 -5.09
C GLY A 38 -10.56 0.23 -3.86
N PHE A 39 -9.25 0.13 -4.10
CA PHE A 39 -8.24 0.11 -3.05
C PHE A 39 -7.43 1.41 -3.00
N TYR A 40 -6.97 1.74 -1.81
CA TYR A 40 -6.12 2.88 -1.51
C TYR A 40 -4.79 2.39 -1.01
N LEU A 41 -3.73 3.04 -1.47
CA LEU A 41 -2.35 2.77 -1.07
C LEU A 41 -1.77 4.02 -0.42
N THR A 42 -1.21 3.88 0.77
CA THR A 42 -0.51 4.96 1.47
C THR A 42 0.75 4.44 2.14
N ILE A 43 1.71 5.33 2.41
CA ILE A 43 2.85 5.03 3.28
C ILE A 43 2.39 5.22 4.72
N TRP A 44 2.62 4.24 5.57
CA TRP A 44 2.29 4.27 6.99
C TRP A 44 3.40 3.60 7.80
N ARG A 45 4.02 4.33 8.73
CA ARG A 45 5.09 3.82 9.63
C ARG A 45 6.22 3.08 8.89
N GLY A 46 6.63 3.60 7.73
CA GLY A 46 7.68 3.00 6.90
C GLY A 46 7.28 1.75 6.11
N LYS A 47 5.99 1.37 6.14
CA LYS A 47 5.40 0.30 5.34
C LYS A 47 4.41 0.89 4.33
N LEU A 48 3.96 0.08 3.37
CA LEU A 48 2.85 0.44 2.50
C LEU A 48 1.56 -0.20 3.02
N LEU A 49 0.58 0.62 3.36
CA LEU A 49 -0.75 0.18 3.75
C LEU A 49 -1.65 0.17 2.50
N LEU A 50 -2.22 -0.99 2.21
CA LEU A 50 -3.20 -1.21 1.17
C LEU A 50 -4.53 -1.55 1.83
N SER A 51 -5.58 -0.79 1.55
CA SER A 51 -6.93 -1.04 2.07
C SER A 51 -7.96 -0.95 0.96
N GLY A 52 -8.95 -1.83 0.90
CA GLY A 52 -9.95 -1.82 -0.16
C GLY A 52 -11.23 -2.56 0.16
N THR A 53 -12.04 -2.80 -0.87
CA THR A 53 -13.32 -3.53 -0.79
C THR A 53 -13.20 -4.91 -1.46
N PRO A 54 -13.69 -6.02 -0.85
CA PRO A 54 -14.31 -6.12 0.48
C PRO A 54 -13.32 -5.70 1.58
N GLN A 55 -13.83 -5.30 2.75
CA GLN A 55 -13.07 -4.53 3.75
C GLN A 55 -11.90 -5.33 4.33
N LYS A 56 -10.77 -5.21 3.63
CA LYS A 56 -9.51 -5.86 3.92
C LYS A 56 -8.43 -4.81 3.92
N ALA A 57 -7.44 -5.02 4.78
CA ALA A 57 -6.27 -4.18 4.87
C ALA A 57 -5.03 -5.06 4.95
N TYR A 58 -3.96 -4.61 4.31
CA TYR A 58 -2.68 -5.29 4.27
C TYR A 58 -1.56 -4.28 4.44
N THR A 59 -0.48 -4.68 5.11
CA THR A 59 0.78 -3.93 5.08
C THR A 59 1.82 -4.69 4.29
N LEU A 60 2.54 -3.99 3.41
CA LEU A 60 3.76 -4.49 2.79
C LEU A 60 4.96 -3.94 3.52
N ASP A 61 5.82 -4.84 4.01
CA ASP A 61 7.17 -4.47 4.40
C ASP A 61 8.01 -4.21 3.14
N ILE A 62 8.56 -3.00 2.99
CA ILE A 62 9.28 -2.58 1.78
C ILE A 62 10.63 -3.33 1.66
N GLY A 63 11.24 -3.71 2.77
CA GLY A 63 12.51 -4.43 2.80
C GLY A 63 12.35 -5.88 2.39
N SER A 64 11.41 -6.59 3.03
CA SER A 64 11.17 -8.02 2.75
C SER A 64 10.23 -8.27 1.56
N ARG A 65 9.52 -7.24 1.10
CA ARG A 65 8.49 -7.32 0.04
C ARG A 65 7.38 -8.33 0.38
N THR A 66 7.04 -8.44 1.66
CA THR A 66 6.05 -9.39 2.17
C THR A 66 4.79 -8.68 2.64
N TRP A 67 3.64 -9.16 2.16
CA TRP A 67 2.34 -8.70 2.62
C TRP A 67 1.96 -9.38 3.93
N THR A 68 1.32 -8.63 4.81
CA THR A 68 0.70 -9.12 6.03
C THR A 68 -0.72 -8.58 6.08
N GLU A 69 -1.70 -9.48 6.17
CA GLU A 69 -3.11 -9.09 6.37
C GLU A 69 -3.28 -8.49 7.76
N LEU A 70 -3.97 -7.37 7.83
CA LEU A 70 -4.38 -6.74 9.07
C LEU A 70 -5.79 -7.20 9.41
N VAL A 71 -6.02 -7.46 10.71
CA VAL A 71 -7.37 -7.71 11.21
C VAL A 71 -8.16 -6.41 11.15
N VAL A 72 -9.16 -6.36 10.28
CA VAL A 72 -10.15 -5.29 10.25
C VAL A 72 -11.31 -5.70 11.16
N PRO A 73 -11.59 -4.96 12.25
CA PRO A 73 -12.73 -5.27 13.11
C PRO A 73 -14.05 -5.24 12.34
N ALA A 74 -14.91 -6.25 12.53
CA ALA A 74 -16.17 -6.40 11.79
C ALA A 74 -17.14 -5.21 11.88
N LYS A 75 -17.02 -4.39 12.93
CA LYS A 75 -17.78 -3.13 13.09
C LYS A 75 -17.45 -2.09 12.02
N TYR A 76 -16.27 -2.20 11.40
CA TYR A 76 -15.93 -1.45 10.20
C TYR A 76 -16.30 -2.34 9.01
N CYS A 77 -17.54 -2.16 8.55
CA CYS A 77 -18.12 -2.80 7.38
C CYS A 77 -18.62 -1.73 6.38
N GLY A 78 -18.50 -1.96 5.07
CA GLY A 78 -19.00 -1.08 4.02
C GLY A 78 -17.97 -0.66 2.98
N LEU A 79 -18.38 0.25 2.09
CA LEU A 79 -17.54 0.80 1.03
C LEU A 79 -16.67 1.93 1.57
N VAL A 80 -15.37 1.83 1.35
CA VAL A 80 -14.45 2.95 1.58
C VAL A 80 -14.60 3.94 0.42
N GLN A 81 -15.19 5.11 0.68
CA GLN A 81 -15.37 6.16 -0.33
C GLN A 81 -14.16 7.08 -0.47
N SER A 82 -13.39 7.24 0.61
CA SER A 82 -12.17 8.02 0.64
C SER A 82 -11.24 7.49 1.73
N SER A 83 -9.94 7.74 1.58
CA SER A 83 -8.95 7.47 2.62
C SER A 83 -7.98 8.63 2.74
N CYS A 84 -7.48 8.85 3.95
CA CYS A 84 -6.38 9.76 4.23
C CYS A 84 -5.44 9.12 5.24
N CYS A 85 -4.17 9.54 5.24
CA CYS A 85 -3.20 9.12 6.23
C CYS A 85 -2.73 10.36 7.00
N LEU A 86 -3.07 10.41 8.29
CA LEU A 86 -2.55 11.42 9.21
C LEU A 86 -1.49 10.74 10.09
N GLU A 87 -0.24 11.14 9.91
CA GLU A 87 0.88 10.75 10.76
C GLU A 87 1.22 11.95 11.65
N ILE A 88 1.21 11.76 12.98
CA ILE A 88 1.44 12.79 14.01
C ILE A 88 2.80 12.54 14.67
#